data_AF-A0A1J8P4F2-F1
#
_entry.id   AF-A0A1J8P4F2-F1
#
_cell.length_a   1.000
_cell.length_b   1.000
_cell.length_c   1.000
_cell.angle_alpha   90.00
_cell.angle_beta   90.00
_cell.angle_gamma   90.00
#
_symmetry.space_group_name_H-M   'P 1'
#
loop_
_entity.id
_entity.type
_entity.pdbx_description
1 polymer ?
#
loop_
_entity_poly.entity_id
_entity_poly.type
_entity_poly.pdbx_seq_one_letter_code
_entity_poly.pdbx_strand_id
1 'polypeptide(L)'
;MNLISINKNLSRILLLTASLITATVHANSNLTYTNLAYGKHATQSSMYWGYQAKNAVNGNTAGSWLSRTGITHTRNEKGAWWMVDLGSQQVINQINIFNRT
;
A
#
# COMPACT_ATOMS: atom_id res chain seq x y z
N MET A 1 62.29 -15.24 -2.90
CA MET A 1 60.96 -14.85 -3.41
C MET A 1 60.17 -16.13 -3.63
N ASN A 2 59.25 -16.47 -2.73
CA ASN A 2 58.28 -17.54 -2.96
C ASN A 2 56.98 -17.13 -2.29
N LEU A 3 55.99 -16.90 -3.15
CA LEU A 3 54.70 -16.34 -2.82
C LEU A 3 53.92 -17.35 -1.96
N ILE A 4 53.41 -16.87 -0.83
CA ILE A 4 52.45 -17.59 0.00
C ILE A 4 51.25 -17.91 -0.89
N SER A 5 51.06 -19.20 -1.22
CA SER A 5 49.89 -19.68 -1.94
C SER A 5 48.64 -19.47 -1.07
N ILE A 6 47.94 -18.36 -1.29
CA ILE A 6 46.59 -18.18 -0.77
C ILE A 6 45.70 -19.21 -1.47
N ASN A 7 45.20 -20.17 -0.70
CA ASN A 7 44.27 -21.19 -1.14
C ASN A 7 43.09 -20.53 -1.88
N LYS A 8 42.98 -20.76 -3.19
CA LYS A 8 41.93 -20.20 -4.07
C LYS A 8 40.50 -20.49 -3.58
N ASN A 9 40.31 -21.49 -2.71
CA ASN A 9 39.01 -21.81 -2.12
C ASN A 9 38.62 -20.86 -0.97
N LEU A 10 39.59 -20.31 -0.22
CA LEU A 10 39.32 -19.34 0.86
C LEU A 10 38.85 -17.99 0.30
N SER A 11 39.43 -17.55 -0.82
CA SER A 11 38.99 -16.31 -1.50
C SER A 11 37.60 -16.44 -2.12
N ARG A 12 37.24 -17.62 -2.66
CA ARG A 12 35.89 -17.89 -3.20
C ARG A 12 34.82 -17.89 -2.11
N ILE A 13 35.10 -18.47 -0.94
CA ILE A 13 34.17 -18.47 0.20
C ILE A 13 33.97 -17.03 0.71
N LEU A 14 35.03 -16.22 0.81
CA LEU A 14 34.94 -14.82 1.25
C LEU A 14 34.22 -13.90 0.22
N LEU A 15 34.40 -14.15 -1.09
CA LEU A 15 33.69 -13.43 -2.16
C LEU A 15 32.21 -13.82 -2.26
N LEU A 16 31.88 -15.10 -2.02
CA LEU A 16 30.51 -15.59 -1.99
C LEU A 16 29.72 -15.02 -0.80
N THR A 17 30.34 -14.92 0.38
CA THR A 17 29.68 -14.33 1.56
C THR A 17 29.48 -12.82 1.41
N ALA A 18 30.47 -12.08 0.89
CA ALA A 18 30.29 -10.65 0.60
C ALA A 18 29.19 -10.42 -0.46
N SER A 19 29.16 -11.24 -1.52
CA SER A 19 28.13 -11.17 -2.57
C SER A 19 26.73 -11.53 -2.04
N LEU A 20 26.61 -12.53 -1.16
CA LEU A 20 25.35 -12.86 -0.48
C LEU A 20 24.90 -11.73 0.43
N ILE A 21 25.81 -11.13 1.22
CA ILE A 21 25.49 -10.00 2.09
C ILE A 21 25.00 -8.82 1.24
N THR A 22 25.68 -8.47 0.15
CA THR A 22 25.21 -7.41 -0.76
C THR A 22 23.91 -7.78 -1.46
N ALA A 23 23.75 -8.98 -2.02
CA ALA A 23 22.52 -9.38 -2.71
C ALA A 23 21.32 -9.39 -1.76
N THR A 24 21.51 -9.83 -0.52
CA THR A 24 20.49 -9.74 0.53
C THR A 24 20.17 -8.28 0.82
N VAL A 25 21.15 -7.39 1.00
CA VAL A 25 20.90 -5.95 1.25
C VAL A 25 20.20 -5.25 0.06
N HIS A 26 20.46 -5.65 -1.19
CA HIS A 26 19.82 -5.07 -2.39
C HIS A 26 18.43 -5.65 -2.70
N ALA A 27 18.10 -6.85 -2.23
CA ALA A 27 16.79 -7.50 -2.46
C ALA A 27 15.70 -7.06 -1.46
N ASN A 28 16.03 -6.19 -0.50
CA ASN A 28 15.19 -5.92 0.68
C ASN A 28 14.35 -4.63 0.60
N SER A 29 14.19 -4.01 -0.58
CA SER A 29 13.34 -2.82 -0.72
C SER A 29 12.11 -3.08 -1.59
N ASN A 30 11.41 -4.20 -1.34
CA ASN A 30 10.00 -4.27 -1.68
C ASN A 30 9.26 -3.30 -0.76
N LEU A 31 9.14 -2.04 -1.20
CA LEU A 31 8.38 -1.01 -0.49
C LEU A 31 6.90 -1.41 -0.52
N THR A 32 6.46 -2.14 0.52
CA THR A 32 5.05 -2.42 0.74
C THR A 32 4.43 -1.16 1.35
N TYR A 33 3.77 -0.36 0.52
CA TYR A 33 2.98 0.75 1.02
C TYR A 33 1.83 0.22 1.87
N THR A 34 1.72 0.73 3.10
CA THR A 34 0.60 0.42 3.99
C THR A 34 -0.59 1.30 3.62
N ASN A 35 -1.77 0.70 3.44
CA ASN A 35 -3.00 1.47 3.24
C ASN A 35 -3.44 2.12 4.57
N LEU A 36 -3.06 3.37 4.77
CA LEU A 36 -3.38 4.14 5.98
C LEU A 36 -4.88 4.38 6.16
N ALA A 37 -5.66 4.39 5.06
CA ALA A 37 -7.09 4.63 5.09
C ALA A 37 -7.90 3.39 5.51
N TYR A 38 -7.33 2.17 5.43
CA TYR A 38 -8.06 0.94 5.73
C TYR A 38 -8.67 0.96 7.15
N GLY A 39 -9.98 0.73 7.21
CA GLY A 39 -10.77 0.70 8.44
C GLY A 39 -10.92 2.03 9.16
N LYS A 40 -10.46 3.15 8.59
CA LYS A 40 -10.55 4.47 9.22
C LYS A 40 -11.97 5.03 9.19
N HIS A 41 -12.22 6.01 10.05
CA HIS A 41 -13.52 6.69 10.07
C HIS A 41 -13.67 7.53 8.80
N ALA A 42 -14.76 7.32 8.07
CA ALA A 42 -15.06 8.04 6.85
C ALA A 42 -16.46 8.65 6.91
N THR A 43 -16.60 9.85 6.36
CA THR A 43 -17.85 10.60 6.25
C THR A 43 -18.04 11.10 4.82
N GLN A 44 -19.27 11.47 4.48
CA GLN A 44 -19.61 12.00 3.17
C GLN A 44 -20.75 13.01 3.31
N SER A 45 -20.91 13.90 2.33
CA SER A 45 -21.87 15.02 2.35
C SER A 45 -23.31 14.59 2.64
N SER A 46 -23.74 13.48 2.04
CA SER A 46 -25.05 12.87 2.28
C SER A 46 -24.99 11.38 1.98
N MET A 47 -25.95 10.60 2.46
CA MET A 47 -26.04 9.16 2.14
C MET A 47 -27.27 8.88 1.28
N TYR A 48 -27.02 8.23 0.14
CA TYR A 48 -28.07 7.63 -0.67
C TYR A 48 -28.17 6.14 -0.34
N TRP A 49 -29.36 5.72 0.08
CA TRP A 49 -29.80 4.32 0.15
C TRP A 49 -28.84 3.31 0.81
N GLY A 50 -28.18 3.71 1.91
CA GLY A 50 -27.33 2.83 2.71
C GLY A 50 -25.93 2.59 2.16
N TYR A 51 -25.52 3.32 1.11
CA TYR A 51 -24.14 3.29 0.61
C TYR A 51 -23.24 4.18 1.48
N GLN A 52 -22.74 3.58 2.55
CA GLN A 52 -22.01 4.25 3.62
C GLN A 52 -20.61 4.69 3.16
N ALA A 53 -20.14 5.83 3.68
CA ALA A 53 -18.80 6.35 3.41
C ALA A 53 -17.67 5.34 3.72
N LYS A 54 -17.85 4.51 4.76
CA LYS A 54 -16.89 3.47 5.17
C LYS A 54 -16.61 2.42 4.09
N ASN A 55 -17.47 2.30 3.09
CA ASN A 55 -17.28 1.32 2.01
C ASN A 55 -16.02 1.62 1.18
N ALA A 56 -15.62 2.89 1.03
CA ALA A 56 -14.40 3.26 0.33
C ALA A 56 -13.10 2.91 1.09
N VAL A 57 -13.19 2.44 2.34
CA VAL A 57 -12.04 2.15 3.21
C VAL A 57 -12.06 0.73 3.80
N ASN A 58 -12.87 -0.17 3.25
CA ASN A 58 -13.00 -1.55 3.75
C ASN A 58 -12.13 -2.58 2.99
N GLY A 59 -11.33 -2.13 2.00
CA GLY A 59 -10.45 -3.00 1.19
C GLY A 59 -11.12 -3.68 0.00
N ASN A 60 -12.44 -3.59 -0.17
CA ASN A 60 -13.13 -4.06 -1.36
C ASN A 60 -13.07 -2.99 -2.46
N THR A 61 -12.37 -3.27 -3.56
CA THR A 61 -12.20 -2.35 -4.69
C THR A 61 -13.20 -2.60 -5.83
N ALA A 62 -14.20 -3.46 -5.62
CA ALA A 62 -15.21 -3.76 -6.64
C ALA A 62 -16.08 -2.52 -6.93
N GLY A 63 -16.02 -2.01 -8.16
CA GLY A 63 -16.78 -0.83 -8.58
C GLY A 63 -18.25 -1.08 -8.90
N SER A 64 -18.72 -2.33 -8.92
CA SER A 64 -20.10 -2.64 -9.30
C SER A 64 -21.09 -2.18 -8.23
N TRP A 65 -22.18 -1.51 -8.65
CA TRP A 65 -23.30 -1.16 -7.77
C TRP A 65 -23.96 -2.37 -7.09
N LEU A 66 -23.89 -3.55 -7.70
CA LEU A 66 -24.38 -4.78 -7.09
C LEU A 66 -23.57 -5.16 -5.84
N SER A 67 -22.32 -4.70 -5.74
CA SER A 67 -21.49 -4.80 -4.55
C SER A 67 -21.84 -3.66 -3.59
N ARG A 68 -22.84 -3.88 -2.73
CA ARG A 68 -23.28 -2.89 -1.73
C ARG A 68 -22.17 -2.40 -0.79
N THR A 69 -21.10 -3.15 -0.65
CA THR A 69 -19.93 -2.80 0.17
C THR A 69 -18.75 -2.30 -0.65
N GLY A 70 -18.78 -2.36 -1.98
CA GLY A 70 -17.67 -1.94 -2.84
C GLY A 70 -17.69 -0.45 -3.21
N ILE A 71 -18.83 0.23 -3.02
CA ILE A 71 -19.00 1.64 -3.40
C ILE A 71 -19.65 2.48 -2.28
N THR A 72 -19.41 3.78 -2.34
CA THR A 72 -20.15 4.82 -1.59
C THR A 72 -21.17 5.49 -2.51
N HIS A 73 -22.16 6.19 -1.97
CA HIS A 73 -23.11 6.96 -2.78
C HIS A 73 -23.71 8.12 -1.99
N THR A 74 -23.54 9.34 -2.50
CA THR A 74 -24.22 10.54 -2.00
C THR A 74 -25.56 10.72 -2.70
N ARG A 75 -26.42 11.61 -2.19
CA ARG A 75 -27.58 12.06 -2.97
C ARG A 75 -27.10 12.93 -4.14
N ASN A 76 -28.00 13.22 -5.07
CA ASN A 76 -27.72 14.21 -6.11
C ASN A 76 -27.68 15.61 -5.48
N GLU A 77 -26.48 16.17 -5.36
CA GLU A 77 -26.25 17.47 -4.76
C GLU A 77 -25.02 18.15 -5.38
N LYS A 78 -25.01 19.48 -5.42
CA LYS A 78 -23.87 20.25 -5.89
C LYS A 78 -22.78 20.26 -4.81
N GLY A 79 -21.56 19.92 -5.18
CA GLY A 79 -20.43 19.88 -4.24
C GLY A 79 -20.46 18.67 -3.30
N ALA A 80 -21.01 17.54 -3.78
CA ALA A 80 -20.91 16.26 -3.06
C ALA A 80 -19.44 15.95 -2.73
N TRP A 81 -19.21 15.47 -1.51
CA TRP A 81 -17.86 15.20 -1.01
C TRP A 81 -17.82 13.92 -0.18
N TRP A 82 -16.62 13.36 -0.07
CA TRP A 82 -16.27 12.25 0.81
C TRP A 82 -14.96 12.57 1.51
N MET A 83 -14.81 12.12 2.76
CA MET A 83 -13.63 12.36 3.59
C MET A 83 -13.30 11.11 4.42
N VAL A 84 -12.00 10.87 4.64
CA VAL A 84 -11.50 9.92 5.64
C VAL A 84 -10.65 10.67 6.65
N ASP A 85 -10.88 10.38 7.92
CA ASP A 85 -10.04 10.82 9.03
C ASP A 85 -8.97 9.76 9.31
N LEU A 86 -7.70 10.11 9.08
CA LEU A 86 -6.56 9.22 9.32
C LEU A 86 -6.20 9.10 10.82
N GLY A 87 -6.79 9.93 11.68
CA GLY A 87 -6.61 9.96 13.13
C GLY A 87 -5.46 10.82 13.62
N SER A 88 -4.49 11.15 12.75
CA SER A 88 -3.41 12.10 13.01
C SER A 88 -2.77 12.55 11.69
N GLN A 89 -1.82 13.48 11.76
CA GLN A 89 -1.04 13.87 10.59
C GLN A 89 -0.20 12.68 10.10
N GLN A 90 -0.36 12.34 8.81
CA GLN A 90 0.33 11.25 8.16
C GLN A 90 1.14 11.76 6.97
N VAL A 91 2.25 11.11 6.66
CA VAL A 91 2.96 11.29 5.39
C VAL A 91 2.25 10.43 4.34
N ILE A 92 1.70 11.08 3.32
CA ILE A 92 0.99 10.40 2.24
C ILE A 92 1.92 10.27 1.04
N ASN A 93 2.25 9.04 0.67
CA ASN A 93 3.06 8.77 -0.53
C ASN A 93 2.21 8.63 -1.79
N GLN A 94 1.01 8.04 -1.67
CA GLN A 94 0.15 7.73 -2.80
C GLN A 94 -1.32 7.72 -2.36
N ILE A 95 -2.20 8.17 -3.25
CA ILE A 95 -3.65 8.07 -3.12
C ILE A 95 -4.19 7.30 -4.31
N ASN A 96 -4.88 6.20 -4.06
CA ASN A 96 -5.52 5.39 -5.08
C ASN A 96 -7.04 5.52 -4.96
N ILE A 97 -7.71 5.93 -6.03
CA ILE A 97 -9.17 6.08 -6.11
C ILE A 97 -9.70 5.06 -7.09
N PHE A 98 -10.63 4.21 -6.64
CA PHE A 98 -11.31 3.22 -7.47
C PHE A 98 -12.72 3.72 -7.80
N ASN A 99 -13.00 3.88 -9.10
CA ASN A 99 -14.30 4.37 -9.56
C ASN A 99 -15.35 3.26 -9.59
N ARG A 100 -16.63 3.67 -9.56
CA ARG A 100 -17.76 2.80 -9.90
C ARG A 100 -17.62 2.32 -11.36
N THR A 101 -17.93 1.06 -11.61
CA THR A 101 -17.89 0.38 -12.93
C THR A 101 -19.26 -0.09 -13.36
#